data_AF-A0A8P4FUV4-F1
#
_entry.id   AF-A0A8P4FUV4-F1
#
_cell.length_a   1.000
_cell.length_b   1.000
_cell.length_c   1.000
_cell.angle_alpha   90.00
_cell.angle_beta   90.00
_cell.angle_gamma   90.00
#
_symmetry.space_group_name_H-M   'P 1'
#
loop_
_entity.id
_entity.type
_entity.pdbx_description
1 polymer ?
#
loop_
_entity_poly.entity_id
_entity_poly.type
_entity_poly.pdbx_seq_one_letter_code
_entity_poly.pdbx_strand_id
1 'polypeptide(L)'
;MRLLQTENKEHAAKLERQETELKKQETECKKQETEVDKLKQQLKVGQVAFSASLLATGSGYVGPFPTFTTLIFKHVDTNIGKAYNPHTGIFTAPVRGAYHFEWYIGTYGGHQASGAVLVKNLQEIVTAYEHQTSGGGDLCGSLGSR
;
A
#
# COMPACT_ATOMS: atom_id res chain seq x y z
N MET A 1 -20.48 50.32 -51.76
CA MET A 1 -20.58 50.72 -50.34
C MET A 1 -21.38 49.73 -49.48
N ARG A 2 -22.63 49.33 -49.84
CA ARG A 2 -23.42 48.39 -48.99
C ARG A 2 -22.84 46.97 -48.87
N LEU A 3 -22.33 46.38 -49.95
CA LEU A 3 -21.73 45.04 -49.96
C LEU A 3 -20.59 44.89 -48.93
N LEU A 4 -19.67 45.85 -48.93
CA LEU A 4 -18.54 45.92 -48.00
C LEU A 4 -18.98 46.01 -46.52
N GLN A 5 -20.11 46.69 -46.25
CA GLN A 5 -20.67 46.75 -44.89
C GLN A 5 -21.26 45.41 -44.44
N THR A 6 -21.81 44.63 -45.38
CA THR A 6 -22.37 43.30 -45.09
C THR A 6 -21.26 42.29 -44.82
N GLU A 7 -20.22 42.26 -45.66
CA GLU A 7 -19.05 41.38 -45.48
C GLU A 7 -18.34 41.66 -44.14
N ASN A 8 -18.15 42.94 -43.79
CA ASN A 8 -17.56 43.31 -42.49
C ASN A 8 -18.40 42.84 -41.29
N LYS A 9 -19.73 42.87 -41.40
CA LYS A 9 -20.63 42.35 -40.36
C LYS A 9 -20.57 40.84 -40.25
N GLU A 10 -20.49 40.13 -41.37
CA GLU A 10 -20.37 38.66 -41.38
C GLU A 10 -19.03 38.20 -40.79
N HIS A 11 -17.94 38.89 -41.12
CA HIS A 11 -16.63 38.63 -40.53
C HIS A 11 -16.61 38.85 -39.02
N ALA A 12 -17.22 39.95 -38.53
CA ALA A 12 -17.34 40.21 -37.10
C ALA A 12 -18.15 39.12 -36.37
N ALA A 13 -19.29 38.70 -36.95
CA ALA A 13 -20.11 37.63 -36.37
C ALA A 13 -19.38 36.27 -36.37
N LYS A 14 -18.57 35.99 -37.40
CA LYS A 14 -17.75 34.78 -37.44
C LYS A 14 -16.64 34.80 -36.40
N LEU A 15 -16.02 35.96 -36.19
CA LEU A 15 -14.97 36.15 -35.17
C LEU A 15 -15.54 35.94 -33.76
N GLU A 16 -16.68 36.54 -33.44
CA GLU A 16 -17.34 36.34 -32.14
C GLU A 16 -17.68 34.86 -31.90
N ARG A 17 -18.19 34.15 -32.92
CA ARG A 17 -18.46 32.70 -32.82
C ARG A 17 -17.18 31.91 -32.53
N GLN A 18 -16.08 32.22 -33.20
CA GLN A 18 -14.80 31.56 -32.96
C GLN A 18 -14.27 31.83 -31.54
N GLU A 19 -14.41 33.06 -31.02
CA GLU A 19 -14.04 33.38 -29.65
C GLU A 19 -14.87 32.61 -28.61
N THR A 20 -16.18 32.45 -28.86
CA THR A 20 -17.05 31.66 -27.97
C THR A 20 -16.70 30.17 -27.96
N GLU A 21 -16.40 29.60 -29.13
CA GLU A 21 -16.00 28.20 -29.24
C GLU A 21 -14.63 27.96 -28.60
N LEU A 22 -13.67 28.87 -28.79
CA LEU A 22 -12.37 28.82 -28.13
C LEU A 22 -12.49 28.86 -26.61
N LYS A 23 -13.29 29.77 -26.05
CA LYS A 23 -13.55 29.83 -24.61
C LYS A 23 -14.18 28.53 -24.09
N LYS A 24 -15.12 27.97 -24.83
CA LYS A 24 -15.76 26.70 -24.48
C LYS A 24 -14.74 25.55 -24.48
N GLN A 25 -13.89 25.46 -25.51
CA GLN A 25 -12.82 24.46 -25.56
C GLN A 25 -11.82 24.62 -24.43
N GLU A 26 -11.40 25.84 -24.09
CA GLU A 26 -10.53 26.08 -22.94
C GLU A 26 -11.15 25.58 -21.63
N THR A 27 -12.46 25.81 -21.42
CA THR A 27 -13.14 25.32 -20.21
C THR A 27 -13.22 23.80 -20.17
N GLU A 28 -13.45 23.14 -21.31
CA GLU A 28 -13.51 21.69 -21.38
C GLU A 28 -12.11 21.08 -21.17
N CYS A 29 -11.07 21.64 -21.78
CA CYS A 29 -9.68 21.21 -21.55
C CYS A 29 -9.29 21.30 -20.07
N LYS A 30 -9.61 22.42 -19.39
CA LYS A 30 -9.32 22.56 -17.94
C LYS A 30 -10.06 21.52 -17.10
N LYS A 31 -11.30 21.21 -17.47
CA LYS A 31 -12.11 20.17 -16.80
C LYS A 31 -11.48 18.79 -17.00
N GLN A 32 -11.07 18.48 -18.23
CA GLN A 32 -10.39 17.23 -18.57
C GLN A 32 -9.05 17.09 -17.87
N GLU A 33 -8.22 18.14 -17.79
CA GLU A 33 -6.97 18.14 -17.03
C GLU A 33 -7.22 17.78 -15.55
N THR A 34 -8.23 18.41 -14.95
CA THR A 34 -8.59 18.16 -13.55
C THR A 34 -9.07 16.71 -13.34
N GLU A 35 -9.82 16.15 -14.29
CA GLU A 35 -10.29 14.77 -14.23
C GLU A 35 -9.14 13.78 -14.43
N VAL A 36 -8.23 14.06 -15.36
CA VAL A 36 -7.00 13.28 -15.59
C VAL A 36 -6.14 13.27 -14.33
N ASP A 37 -5.99 14.39 -13.62
CA ASP A 37 -5.22 14.44 -12.39
C ASP A 37 -5.87 13.65 -11.25
N LYS A 38 -7.20 13.72 -11.12
CA LYS A 38 -7.95 12.87 -10.18
C LYS A 38 -7.81 11.39 -10.51
N LEU A 39 -7.94 11.03 -11.78
CA LEU A 39 -7.77 9.66 -12.26
C LEU A 39 -6.33 9.18 -12.03
N LYS A 40 -5.32 10.01 -12.29
CA LYS A 40 -3.92 9.70 -11.96
C LYS A 40 -3.73 9.50 -10.46
N GLN A 41 -4.41 10.27 -9.62
CA GLN A 41 -4.36 10.10 -8.17
C GLN A 41 -5.04 8.80 -7.70
N GLN A 42 -6.13 8.38 -8.37
CA GLN A 42 -6.78 7.09 -8.14
C GLN A 42 -5.99 5.91 -8.73
N LEU A 43 -5.30 6.12 -9.85
CA LEU A 43 -4.44 5.17 -10.57
C LEU A 43 -3.01 5.12 -10.04
N LYS A 44 -2.63 5.97 -9.09
CA LYS A 44 -1.65 5.60 -8.06
C LYS A 44 -2.29 4.49 -7.23
N VAL A 45 -2.50 3.35 -7.87
CA VAL A 45 -2.87 2.07 -7.29
C VAL A 45 -2.06 1.99 -6.01
N GLY A 46 -2.76 1.86 -4.89
CA GLY A 46 -2.17 1.88 -3.56
C GLY A 46 -1.11 0.79 -3.47
N GLN A 47 0.13 1.14 -3.85
CA GLN A 47 1.27 0.29 -3.69
C GLN A 47 1.43 0.12 -2.19
N VAL A 48 1.48 -1.12 -1.76
CA VAL A 48 1.64 -1.46 -0.36
C VAL A 48 2.70 -2.52 -0.28
N ALA A 49 3.74 -2.22 0.47
CA ALA A 49 4.80 -3.14 0.81
C ALA A 49 5.39 -2.72 2.14
N PHE A 50 5.69 -3.68 3.00
CA PHE A 50 6.41 -3.42 4.22
C PHE A 50 7.44 -4.51 4.49
N SER A 51 8.50 -4.14 5.19
CA SER A 51 9.49 -5.05 5.75
C SER A 51 9.90 -4.53 7.11
N ALA A 52 9.93 -5.42 8.10
CA ALA A 52 10.20 -5.06 9.48
C ALA A 52 10.91 -6.20 10.22
N SER A 53 11.68 -5.84 11.24
CA SER A 53 12.46 -6.73 12.09
C SER A 53 12.26 -6.38 13.58
N LEU A 54 12.54 -7.34 14.46
CA LEU A 54 12.43 -7.15 15.91
C LEU A 54 13.54 -6.21 16.45
N LEU A 55 14.74 -6.31 15.87
CA LEU A 55 15.94 -5.62 16.32
C LEU A 55 16.54 -4.83 15.17
N ALA A 56 17.09 -3.64 15.49
CA ALA A 56 17.79 -2.81 14.50
C ALA A 56 19.10 -3.44 14.03
N THR A 57 19.84 -4.05 14.96
CA THR A 57 21.10 -4.71 14.73
C THR A 57 21.29 -5.84 15.75
N GLY A 58 22.16 -6.79 15.41
CA GLY A 58 22.55 -7.88 16.31
C GLY A 58 21.52 -9.00 16.43
N SER A 59 21.65 -9.80 17.48
CA SER A 59 20.78 -10.92 17.79
C SER A 59 20.14 -10.73 19.17
N GLY A 60 18.98 -11.34 19.37
CA GLY A 60 18.28 -11.32 20.64
C GLY A 60 17.05 -12.20 20.61
N TYR A 61 16.60 -12.57 21.80
CA TYR A 61 15.46 -13.44 22.00
C TYR A 61 14.23 -12.64 22.40
N VAL A 62 13.06 -13.07 21.93
CA VAL A 62 11.77 -12.50 22.31
C VAL A 62 10.89 -13.62 22.86
N GLY A 63 10.31 -13.40 24.04
CA GLY A 63 9.66 -14.44 24.83
C GLY A 63 10.60 -15.07 25.88
N PRO A 64 10.20 -16.19 26.50
CA PRO A 64 8.94 -16.92 26.28
C PRO A 64 7.72 -16.10 26.71
N PHE A 65 6.58 -16.31 26.03
CA PHE A 65 5.31 -15.67 26.39
C PHE A 65 4.38 -16.70 27.04
N PRO A 66 3.76 -16.39 28.20
CA PRO A 66 2.84 -17.30 28.87
C PRO A 66 1.48 -17.40 28.14
N THR A 67 1.18 -16.45 27.26
CA THR A 67 -0.04 -16.37 26.47
C THR A 67 0.27 -15.88 25.05
N PHE A 68 -0.68 -16.05 24.13
CA PHE A 68 -0.60 -15.43 22.80
C PHE A 68 -0.31 -13.94 22.93
N THR A 69 0.84 -13.52 22.40
CA THR A 69 1.33 -12.15 22.48
C THR A 69 1.64 -11.67 21.07
N THR A 70 1.14 -10.49 20.72
CA THR A 70 1.43 -9.87 19.43
C THR A 70 2.91 -9.48 19.37
N LEU A 71 3.63 -10.00 18.36
CA LEU A 71 5.00 -9.61 18.10
C LEU A 71 5.03 -8.24 17.41
N ILE A 72 5.76 -7.30 18.00
CA ILE A 72 5.90 -5.93 17.48
C ILE A 72 7.28 -5.79 16.84
N PHE A 73 7.32 -5.85 15.50
CA PHE A 73 8.53 -5.62 14.71
C PHE A 73 8.75 -4.11 14.57
N LYS A 74 9.33 -3.52 15.62
CA LYS A 74 9.48 -2.06 15.76
C LYS A 74 10.44 -1.43 14.75
N HIS A 75 11.36 -2.20 14.18
CA HIS A 75 12.27 -1.67 13.18
C HIS A 75 11.70 -1.90 11.79
N VAL A 76 11.43 -0.81 11.06
CA VAL A 76 10.79 -0.85 9.75
C VAL A 76 11.75 -0.34 8.70
N ASP A 77 12.13 -1.20 7.76
CA ASP A 77 13.00 -0.85 6.63
C ASP A 77 12.19 -0.24 5.48
N THR A 78 11.00 -0.79 5.21
CA THR A 78 10.08 -0.32 4.16
C THR A 78 8.65 -0.27 4.70
N ASN A 79 7.88 0.76 4.33
CA ASN A 79 6.45 0.88 4.64
C ASN A 79 5.71 1.73 3.60
N ILE A 80 5.74 1.26 2.35
CA ILE A 80 5.04 1.88 1.23
C ILE A 80 3.53 1.75 1.49
N GLY A 81 2.79 2.84 1.32
CA GLY A 81 1.35 2.90 1.63
C GLY A 81 1.04 3.02 3.13
N LYS A 82 2.05 3.02 4.03
CA LYS A 82 1.89 3.19 5.49
C LYS A 82 0.88 2.24 6.13
N ALA A 83 0.79 1.02 5.60
CA ALA A 83 -0.18 0.01 6.03
C ALA A 83 0.26 -0.76 7.28
N TYR A 84 1.56 -0.75 7.62
CA TYR A 84 2.10 -1.38 8.83
C TYR A 84 2.28 -0.36 9.96
N ASN A 85 1.84 -0.69 11.17
CA ASN A 85 2.04 0.13 12.36
C ASN A 85 3.11 -0.47 13.29
N PRO A 86 4.30 0.15 13.42
CA PRO A 86 5.39 -0.37 14.26
C PRO A 86 5.13 -0.28 15.77
N HIS A 87 4.10 0.43 16.21
CA HIS A 87 3.73 0.49 17.62
C HIS A 87 2.79 -0.63 18.04
N THR A 88 2.06 -1.23 17.09
CA THR A 88 1.10 -2.30 17.36
C THR A 88 1.48 -3.63 16.74
N GLY A 89 2.39 -3.64 15.75
CA GLY A 89 2.75 -4.83 14.99
C GLY A 89 1.73 -5.23 13.93
N ILE A 90 0.72 -4.39 13.67
CA ILE A 90 -0.44 -4.73 12.84
C ILE A 90 -0.29 -4.14 11.44
N PHE A 91 -0.51 -4.99 10.43
CA PHE A 91 -0.75 -4.59 9.05
C PHE A 91 -2.26 -4.40 8.79
N THR A 92 -2.66 -3.26 8.25
CA THR A 92 -4.04 -2.97 7.86
C THR A 92 -4.13 -2.84 6.34
N ALA A 93 -4.82 -3.77 5.69
CA ALA A 93 -5.05 -3.74 4.25
C ALA A 93 -5.82 -2.46 3.86
N PRO A 94 -5.23 -1.52 3.09
CA PRO A 94 -5.90 -0.26 2.75
C PRO A 94 -6.97 -0.43 1.67
N VAL A 95 -6.88 -1.50 0.87
CA VAL A 95 -7.84 -1.84 -0.18
C VAL A 95 -8.09 -3.35 -0.21
N ARG A 96 -9.22 -3.78 -0.80
CA ARG A 96 -9.46 -5.20 -1.05
C ARG A 96 -8.49 -5.69 -2.13
N GLY A 97 -7.87 -6.84 -1.90
CA GLY A 97 -6.94 -7.44 -2.84
C GLY A 97 -6.22 -8.64 -2.22
N ALA A 98 -5.34 -9.25 -3.01
CA ALA A 98 -4.43 -10.29 -2.57
C ALA A 98 -3.23 -9.68 -1.85
N TYR A 99 -2.80 -10.33 -0.77
CA TYR A 99 -1.62 -9.94 0.00
C TYR A 99 -0.76 -11.17 0.24
N HIS A 100 0.56 -10.98 0.14
CA HIS A 100 1.56 -11.99 0.41
C HIS A 100 2.30 -11.62 1.70
N PHE A 101 2.38 -12.57 2.63
CA PHE A 101 3.14 -12.42 3.86
C PHE A 101 4.17 -13.53 3.95
N GLU A 102 5.37 -13.13 4.35
CA GLU A 102 6.48 -14.03 4.65
C GLU A 102 7.11 -13.56 5.97
N TRP A 103 7.40 -14.50 6.86
CA TRP A 103 8.07 -14.23 8.12
C TRP A 103 9.01 -15.36 8.48
N TYR A 104 10.09 -15.00 9.17
CA TYR A 104 11.12 -15.92 9.61
C TYR A 104 11.26 -15.84 11.13
N ILE A 105 11.39 -17.01 11.77
CA ILE A 105 11.64 -17.13 13.21
C ILE A 105 12.88 -17.98 13.37
N GLY A 106 13.96 -17.36 13.83
CA GLY A 106 15.16 -18.09 14.23
C GLY A 106 14.97 -18.66 15.63
N THR A 107 15.34 -19.91 15.81
CA THR A 107 15.29 -20.59 17.11
C THR A 107 16.69 -21.08 17.47
N TYR A 108 17.06 -20.95 18.74
CA TYR A 108 18.38 -21.37 19.23
C TYR A 108 18.16 -22.37 20.36
N GLY A 109 18.92 -23.47 20.32
CA GLY A 109 18.70 -24.67 21.11
C GLY A 109 18.37 -24.42 22.58
N GLY A 110 17.30 -25.08 23.01
CA GLY A 110 16.78 -25.10 24.36
C GLY A 110 15.49 -25.92 24.34
N HIS A 111 15.15 -26.60 25.44
CA HIS A 111 14.00 -27.52 25.53
C HIS A 111 12.61 -26.83 25.41
N GLN A 112 12.53 -25.65 24.81
CA GLN A 112 11.31 -24.86 24.67
C GLN A 112 10.93 -24.78 23.20
N ALA A 113 9.68 -25.15 22.91
CA ALA A 113 9.11 -24.95 21.59
C ALA A 113 9.02 -23.46 21.26
N SER A 114 9.28 -23.14 19.99
CA SER A 114 9.18 -21.78 19.46
C SER A 114 8.25 -21.79 18.27
N GLY A 115 7.39 -20.79 18.19
CA GLY A 115 6.47 -20.67 17.07
C GLY A 115 5.79 -19.32 17.04
N ALA A 116 5.22 -19.00 15.89
CA ALA A 116 4.30 -17.89 15.75
C ALA A 116 3.16 -18.26 14.82
N VAL A 117 2.08 -17.50 14.97
CA VAL A 117 0.88 -17.64 14.18
C VAL A 117 0.62 -16.33 13.47
N LEU A 118 0.35 -16.39 12.18
CA LEU A 118 -0.22 -15.26 11.45
C LEU A 118 -1.73 -15.25 11.69
N VAL A 119 -2.23 -14.09 12.10
CA VAL A 119 -3.64 -13.87 12.46
C VAL A 119 -4.25 -12.84 11.52
N LYS A 120 -5.41 -13.15 10.96
CA LYS A 120 -6.24 -12.22 10.17
C LYS A 120 -7.56 -12.00 10.89
N ASN A 121 -7.83 -10.76 11.29
CA ASN A 121 -9.08 -10.38 11.96
C ASN A 121 -9.44 -11.31 13.15
N LEU A 122 -8.45 -11.56 14.02
CA LEU A 122 -8.55 -12.45 15.19
C LEU A 122 -8.67 -13.96 14.88
N GLN A 123 -8.58 -14.35 13.61
CA GLN A 123 -8.55 -15.75 13.20
C GLN A 123 -7.13 -16.17 12.82
N GLU A 124 -6.66 -17.26 13.41
CA GLU A 124 -5.39 -17.90 13.03
C GLU A 124 -5.49 -18.45 11.60
N ILE A 125 -4.52 -18.11 10.75
CA ILE A 125 -4.50 -18.54 9.34
C ILE A 125 -3.29 -19.38 8.97
N VAL A 126 -2.13 -19.18 9.62
CA VAL A 126 -0.93 -20.00 9.43
C VAL A 126 -0.14 -20.07 10.72
N THR A 127 0.38 -21.25 11.02
CA THR A 127 1.25 -21.51 12.16
C THR A 127 2.62 -21.97 11.68
N ALA A 128 3.68 -21.34 12.18
CA ALA A 128 5.05 -21.84 12.10
C ALA A 128 5.47 -22.28 13.50
N TYR A 129 5.89 -23.53 13.65
CA TYR A 129 6.20 -24.14 14.95
C TYR A 129 7.41 -25.06 14.82
N GLU A 130 8.34 -24.94 15.77
CA GLU A 130 9.52 -25.78 15.91
C GLU A 130 9.67 -26.21 17.37
N HIS A 131 10.08 -27.45 17.58
CA HIS A 131 10.45 -27.96 18.89
C HIS A 131 11.79 -28.67 18.78
N GLN A 132 12.87 -27.94 19.07
CA GLN A 132 14.21 -28.49 19.02
C GLN A 132 14.63 -29.05 20.37
N THR A 133 15.06 -30.32 20.36
CA THR A 133 15.64 -30.99 21.52
C THR A 133 17.16 -30.75 21.64
N SER A 134 17.83 -30.38 20.55
CA SER A 134 19.24 -29.92 20.50
C SER A 134 19.57 -29.28 19.13
N GLY A 135 20.43 -28.27 19.06
CA GLY A 135 20.88 -27.63 17.82
C GLY A 135 20.31 -26.21 17.59
N GLY A 136 20.40 -25.67 16.38
CA GLY A 136 19.74 -24.43 15.98
C GLY A 136 19.01 -24.62 14.65
N GLY A 137 17.92 -23.89 14.42
CA GLY A 137 17.21 -23.94 13.14
C GLY A 137 16.29 -22.75 12.89
N ASP A 138 15.99 -22.57 11.61
CA ASP A 138 15.20 -21.45 11.09
C ASP A 138 13.82 -21.95 10.66
N LEU A 139 12.76 -21.27 11.13
CA LEU A 139 11.39 -21.47 10.68
C LEU A 139 11.01 -20.38 9.67
N CYS A 140 10.34 -20.79 8.59
CA CYS A 140 9.67 -19.88 7.66
C CYS A 140 8.17 -20.20 7.64
N GLY A 141 7.34 -19.17 7.76
CA GLY A 141 5.92 -19.25 7.41
C GLY A 141 5.65 -18.35 6.21
N SER A 142 5.03 -18.89 5.16
CA SER A 142 4.59 -18.10 4.01
C SER A 142 3.11 -18.36 3.71
N LEU A 143 2.39 -17.30 3.33
CA LEU A 143 1.02 -17.42 2.81
C LEU A 143 0.74 -16.38 1.74
N GLY A 144 0.34 -16.85 0.56
CA GLY A 144 -0.36 -16.05 -0.45
C GLY A 144 -1.86 -16.16 -0.23
N SER A 145 -2.52 -15.06 0.14
CA SER A 145 -3.99 -15.02 0.20
C SER A 145 -4.54 -14.65 -1.18
N ARG A 146 -5.43 -15.49 -1.73
CA ARG A 146 -6.19 -15.20 -2.97
C ARG A 146 -7.24 -14.12 -2.73
#